data_AF-A0A7H8R8C4-F1
#
_entry.id   AF-A0A7H8R8C4-F1
#
_cell.length_a   1.000
_cell.length_b   1.000
_cell.length_c   1.000
_cell.angle_alpha   90.00
_cell.angle_beta   90.00
_cell.angle_gamma   90.00
#
_symmetry.space_group_name_H-M   'P 1'
#
loop_
_entity.id
_entity.type
_entity.pdbx_description
1 polymer ?
#
loop_
_entity_poly.entity_id
_entity_poly.type
_entity_poly.pdbx_seq_one_letter_code
_entity_poly.pdbx_strand_id
1 'polypeptide(L)'
;MYFRTTLLTGLLLAITSSHAQSKPAPKLGPWHCSLAADGSGLPQQAYCCDEKEIDRTFDEGKLIEAANCTAVPPNQNVECKYAADVWCCYTPEEDMTRLSISHPRSKAPNMYAWLQITTILLAVRLLFFVYQKWASPLRRVPGPFWARFSRAWYFYRVWRGHFEWDNINLHDKYDSAVVRLAPNWYSCTGSESMRKIYAPGSKFAKSDWYDGWAHPDPSQWTLFPDRNMKRHAETKKRFAAMFSLSSLVSYEPFVERCVDLFINRLDEFAQGEGREDIDLVYWFQCYAFDVIGCITYGERFGFLDSGEDIEDAIKSVGSISGYSTLAGIYSEWHPLLYKITSHLGGSGSNGRNFVRQFALTKITKHKEQKVDLELSQEPFMTKMIRAHRQDPDKVGDHHLFMMAQSNVIAGFDTTAISLSATIYLLMKNPRVLQKLRLEIDNATRNGGPGESHNYETITFQQSQGLPYLQAVIKESLRMHSATGLPLWRVVPEGGVELEGLHFPGGTIVGTNSWVVHHDPNIFTNPNEFVPERWLDEDEAKLRIMNEMSMPFGLGARTCIGRHISALEMAKVIPVLVRDFDFEFTSASKEWETENYWFVKPKNFRVHVYKRAVY
;
A
#
# COMPACT_ATOMS: atom_id res chain seq x y z
N MET A 1 7.25 14.71 -10.81
CA MET A 1 8.23 15.67 -10.26
C MET A 1 7.78 17.14 -10.42
N TYR A 2 7.20 17.53 -11.57
CA TYR A 2 6.66 18.89 -11.80
C TYR A 2 5.44 19.31 -10.96
N PHE A 3 4.79 18.38 -10.25
CA PHE A 3 3.61 18.68 -9.42
C PHE A 3 3.96 19.24 -8.02
N ARG A 4 5.19 19.02 -7.54
CA ARG A 4 5.59 19.39 -6.17
C ARG A 4 5.96 20.87 -6.02
N THR A 5 6.53 21.48 -7.05
CA THR A 5 7.06 22.85 -6.95
C THR A 5 5.96 23.91 -7.00
N THR A 6 4.87 23.69 -7.76
CA THR A 6 3.83 24.70 -8.01
C THR A 6 2.78 24.81 -6.89
N LEU A 7 2.48 23.71 -6.19
CA LEU A 7 1.50 23.72 -5.09
C LEU A 7 2.10 24.24 -3.77
N LEU A 8 3.37 23.93 -3.50
CA LEU A 8 4.10 24.49 -2.35
C LEU A 8 4.39 25.99 -2.52
N THR A 9 4.74 26.46 -3.73
CA THR A 9 4.88 27.90 -3.99
C THR A 9 3.54 28.63 -3.91
N GLY A 10 2.44 28.02 -4.39
CA GLY A 10 1.10 28.60 -4.28
C GLY A 10 0.60 28.72 -2.83
N LEU A 11 0.83 27.72 -1.97
CA LEU A 11 0.44 27.78 -0.55
C LEU A 11 1.37 28.70 0.27
N LEU A 12 2.67 28.74 -0.01
CA LEU A 12 3.61 29.66 0.64
C LEU A 12 3.35 31.13 0.26
N LEU A 13 2.86 31.41 -0.95
CA LEU A 13 2.41 32.74 -1.35
C LEU A 13 1.08 33.15 -0.72
N ALA A 14 0.17 32.19 -0.47
CA ALA A 14 -1.11 32.47 0.20
C ALA A 14 -0.93 32.71 1.71
N ILE A 15 -0.06 31.94 2.38
CA ILE A 15 0.21 32.06 3.83
C ILE A 15 1.07 33.29 4.15
N THR A 16 1.97 33.71 3.26
CA THR A 16 2.71 34.97 3.45
C THR A 16 1.85 36.21 3.25
N SER A 17 0.71 36.10 2.54
CA SER A 17 -0.22 37.23 2.34
C SER A 17 -1.20 37.44 3.50
N SER A 18 -1.51 36.42 4.32
CA SER A 18 -2.51 36.52 5.39
C SER A 18 -1.96 36.84 6.78
N HIS A 19 -0.62 36.87 6.96
CA HIS A 19 0.04 37.13 8.24
C HIS A 19 0.87 38.43 8.29
N ALA A 20 0.59 39.39 7.41
CA ALA A 20 1.19 40.72 7.47
C ALA A 20 0.24 41.74 8.13
N GLN A 21 -0.04 41.55 9.42
CA GLN A 21 -0.53 42.64 10.26
C GLN A 21 0.64 43.55 10.67
N SER A 22 0.53 44.82 10.27
CA SER A 22 1.10 46.03 10.90
C SER A 22 2.56 46.01 11.39
N LYS A 23 3.48 46.55 10.57
CA LYS A 23 4.65 47.34 11.07
C LYS A 23 4.98 48.45 10.05
N PRO A 24 5.21 49.71 10.47
CA PRO A 24 5.64 50.76 9.55
C PRO A 24 7.17 50.82 9.40
N ALA A 25 7.60 50.89 8.13
CA ALA A 25 8.81 51.53 7.57
C ALA A 25 10.22 50.98 7.94
N PRO A 26 11.33 51.35 7.22
CA PRO A 26 11.45 52.13 5.97
C PRO A 26 12.35 51.47 4.90
N LYS A 27 12.30 51.95 3.66
CA LYS A 27 13.42 52.00 2.68
C LYS A 27 12.97 52.72 1.42
N LEU A 28 13.04 54.05 1.43
CA LEU A 28 13.05 54.88 0.23
C LEU A 28 14.53 55.08 -0.15
N GLY A 29 14.86 54.89 -1.44
CA GLY A 29 16.18 55.21 -1.99
C GLY A 29 16.44 56.71 -2.01
N PRO A 30 17.67 57.15 -2.34
CA PRO A 30 18.06 58.56 -2.25
C PRO A 30 17.31 59.41 -3.30
N TRP A 31 16.82 60.56 -2.87
CA TRP A 31 16.23 61.57 -3.75
C TRP A 31 17.28 62.64 -4.08
N HIS A 32 17.31 63.08 -5.35
CA HIS A 32 18.17 64.16 -5.82
C HIS A 32 17.32 65.40 -6.10
N CYS A 33 17.67 66.53 -5.50
CA CYS A 33 17.10 67.83 -5.84
C CYS A 33 18.13 68.59 -6.68
N SER A 34 17.82 68.87 -7.96
CA SER A 34 18.63 69.74 -8.81
C SER A 34 17.77 70.93 -9.20
N LEU A 35 18.09 72.10 -8.64
CA LEU A 35 17.48 73.36 -9.04
C LEU A 35 18.17 73.80 -10.34
N ALA A 36 17.46 73.75 -11.46
CA ALA A 36 17.91 74.39 -12.68
C ALA A 36 17.77 75.90 -12.50
N ALA A 37 18.87 76.64 -12.67
CA ALA A 37 18.86 78.09 -12.69
C ALA A 37 18.01 78.56 -13.88
N ASP A 38 16.82 79.09 -13.57
CA ASP A 38 16.11 80.01 -14.46
C ASP A 38 16.99 81.27 -14.63
N GLY A 39 17.09 81.76 -15.87
CA GLY A 39 17.97 82.87 -16.26
C GLY A 39 17.61 84.26 -15.72
N SER A 40 16.86 84.40 -14.62
CA SER A 40 16.46 85.67 -14.01
C SER A 40 17.29 86.13 -12.81
N GLY A 41 18.26 85.34 -12.34
CA GLY A 41 19.34 85.84 -11.48
C GLY A 41 18.96 86.23 -10.04
N LEU A 42 17.89 85.68 -9.47
CA LEU A 42 17.57 85.81 -8.03
C LEU A 42 17.95 84.54 -7.24
N PRO A 43 18.46 84.64 -6.00
CA PRO A 43 18.89 83.49 -5.23
C PRO A 43 17.70 82.70 -4.67
N GLN A 44 17.51 81.47 -5.15
CA GLN A 44 16.56 80.51 -4.60
C GLN A 44 17.20 79.81 -3.40
N GLN A 45 16.54 79.82 -2.23
CA GLN A 45 17.03 79.13 -1.03
C GLN A 45 15.95 78.17 -0.50
N ALA A 46 16.30 76.88 -0.44
CA ALA A 46 15.41 75.82 0.03
C ALA A 46 15.71 75.47 1.50
N TYR A 47 14.67 75.09 2.24
CA TYR A 47 14.77 74.72 3.66
C TYR A 47 14.10 73.35 3.90
N CYS A 48 14.69 72.54 4.79
CA CYS A 48 14.06 71.33 5.32
C CYS A 48 13.58 71.58 6.75
N CYS A 49 12.31 71.26 7.04
CA CYS A 49 11.67 71.41 8.36
C CYS A 49 10.94 70.11 8.76
N ASP A 50 10.78 69.86 10.08
CA ASP A 50 10.18 68.63 10.64
C ASP A 50 8.65 68.77 10.80
N GLU A 51 7.89 67.70 10.53
CA GLU A 51 6.43 67.73 10.34
C GLU A 51 5.65 68.02 11.65
N LYS A 52 6.23 67.71 12.81
CA LYS A 52 5.55 67.85 14.11
C LYS A 52 5.46 69.27 14.68
N GLU A 53 6.16 70.25 14.10
CA GLU A 53 6.16 71.64 14.60
C GLU A 53 5.45 72.63 13.68
N ILE A 54 4.98 72.20 12.51
CA ILE A 54 4.30 73.08 11.54
C ILE A 54 2.90 73.50 12.02
N ASP A 55 2.22 72.66 12.82
CA ASP A 55 0.85 72.92 13.28
C ASP A 55 0.74 74.01 14.37
N ARG A 56 1.87 74.54 14.88
CA ARG A 56 1.88 75.63 15.88
C ARG A 56 2.18 77.02 15.32
N THR A 57 2.48 77.15 14.03
CA THR A 57 2.99 78.40 13.43
C THR A 57 2.08 79.05 12.41
N PHE A 58 0.86 78.53 12.23
CA PHE A 58 -0.17 79.18 11.40
C PHE A 58 -1.16 79.98 12.25
N ASP A 59 -0.82 81.23 12.55
CA ASP A 59 -1.81 82.27 12.85
C ASP A 59 -1.43 83.56 12.09
N GLU A 60 -2.37 84.10 11.33
CA GLU A 60 -2.33 85.40 10.63
C GLU A 60 -1.07 85.79 9.83
N GLY A 61 -0.56 84.89 8.97
CA GLY A 61 0.18 85.30 7.76
C GLY A 61 1.52 86.02 7.96
N LYS A 62 2.18 85.90 9.11
CA LYS A 62 3.58 86.33 9.31
C LYS A 62 4.41 85.24 9.99
N LEU A 63 5.60 84.98 9.44
CA LEU A 63 6.59 84.07 10.02
C LEU A 63 7.15 84.65 11.33
N ILE A 64 6.77 84.06 12.46
CA ILE A 64 7.49 84.22 13.73
C ILE A 64 8.45 83.03 13.83
N GLU A 65 9.77 83.32 13.83
CA GLU A 65 10.92 82.41 13.96
C GLU A 65 10.61 80.90 13.97
N ALA A 66 10.77 80.26 12.82
CA ALA A 66 10.76 78.79 12.74
C ALA A 66 12.03 78.24 13.40
N ALA A 67 11.92 77.82 14.65
CA ALA A 67 12.94 77.02 15.30
C ALA A 67 13.15 75.73 14.49
N ASN A 68 14.41 75.45 14.12
CA ASN A 68 14.89 74.20 13.49
C ASN A 68 14.59 73.94 12.00
N CYS A 69 14.54 74.98 11.16
CA CYS A 69 14.69 74.79 9.71
C CYS A 69 16.17 74.91 9.28
N THR A 70 16.68 73.93 8.52
CA THR A 70 18.07 73.94 8.03
C THR A 70 18.11 74.40 6.58
N ALA A 71 18.92 75.44 6.29
CA ALA A 71 19.11 75.95 4.93
C ALA A 71 19.93 74.97 4.08
N VAL A 72 19.46 74.67 2.87
CA VAL A 72 20.18 73.81 1.92
C VAL A 72 21.12 74.67 1.06
N PRO A 73 22.44 74.46 1.10
CA PRO A 73 23.37 75.19 0.27
C PRO A 73 23.25 74.80 -1.21
N PRO A 74 23.47 75.74 -2.15
CA PRO A 74 23.37 75.45 -3.58
C PRO A 74 24.43 74.43 -4.02
N ASN A 75 24.03 73.48 -4.87
CA ASN A 75 24.87 72.41 -5.44
C ASN A 75 25.44 71.35 -4.46
N GLN A 76 24.80 71.13 -3.30
CA GLN A 76 25.09 69.97 -2.44
C GLN A 76 23.86 69.07 -2.25
N ASN A 77 24.10 67.75 -2.16
CA ASN A 77 23.06 66.78 -1.79
C ASN A 77 22.94 66.75 -0.27
N VAL A 78 21.78 67.16 0.27
CA VAL A 78 21.48 67.08 1.71
C VAL A 78 20.40 66.02 1.94
N GLU A 79 20.67 65.10 2.86
CA GLU A 79 19.78 63.97 3.18
C GLU A 79 18.82 64.37 4.31
N CYS A 80 17.60 64.83 3.98
CA CYS A 80 16.60 65.22 4.99
C CYS A 80 15.90 63.99 5.57
N LYS A 81 16.22 63.64 6.83
CA LYS A 81 15.85 62.35 7.42
C LYS A 81 14.40 62.21 7.92
N TYR A 82 13.59 63.26 7.96
CA TYR A 82 12.25 63.21 8.60
C TYR A 82 11.14 64.06 7.96
N ALA A 83 11.30 64.62 6.76
CA ALA A 83 10.26 65.46 6.16
C ALA A 83 9.33 64.66 5.23
N ALA A 84 8.01 64.70 5.47
CA ALA A 84 7.00 64.15 4.56
C ALA A 84 6.70 65.08 3.37
N ASP A 85 6.94 66.39 3.52
CA ASP A 85 6.75 67.43 2.49
C ASP A 85 7.97 68.38 2.44
N VAL A 86 8.34 68.88 1.25
CA VAL A 86 9.41 69.89 1.04
C VAL A 86 8.77 71.22 0.64
N TRP A 87 9.11 72.30 1.33
CA TRP A 87 8.61 73.66 1.04
C TRP A 87 9.76 74.54 0.49
N CYS A 88 9.51 75.26 -0.61
CA CYS A 88 10.42 76.26 -1.15
C CYS A 88 9.89 77.66 -0.86
N CYS A 89 10.67 78.50 -0.18
CA CYS A 89 10.34 79.91 0.00
C CYS A 89 10.97 80.75 -1.10
N TYR A 90 10.17 81.56 -1.79
CA TYR A 90 10.64 82.63 -2.67
C TYR A 90 10.52 83.95 -1.92
N THR A 91 11.57 84.34 -1.18
CA THR A 91 11.71 85.66 -0.52
C THR A 91 10.67 86.01 0.58
N PRO A 92 10.92 87.03 1.44
CA PRO A 92 10.22 87.15 2.73
C PRO A 92 8.78 87.72 2.70
N GLU A 93 8.24 88.14 1.56
CA GLU A 93 7.05 89.04 1.59
C GLU A 93 5.79 88.62 0.83
N GLU A 94 5.71 87.57 0.00
CA GLU A 94 4.42 87.18 -0.62
C GLU A 94 4.28 85.65 -0.88
N ASP A 95 3.08 85.15 -0.58
CA ASP A 95 2.43 83.84 -0.81
C ASP A 95 3.28 82.57 -1.05
N MET A 96 3.24 81.66 -0.07
CA MET A 96 3.68 80.26 -0.24
C MET A 96 2.66 79.44 -1.06
N THR A 97 2.96 79.18 -2.34
CA THR A 97 2.23 78.15 -3.10
C THR A 97 2.68 76.73 -2.73
N ARG A 98 1.74 75.94 -2.22
CA ARG A 98 1.91 74.51 -1.91
C ARG A 98 2.12 73.69 -3.19
N LEU A 99 3.34 73.24 -3.46
CA LEU A 99 3.61 72.27 -4.53
C LEU A 99 3.12 70.89 -4.07
N SER A 100 1.96 70.44 -4.56
CA SER A 100 1.49 69.07 -4.29
C SER A 100 2.39 68.08 -5.01
N ILE A 101 3.24 67.38 -4.27
CA ILE A 101 4.04 66.27 -4.81
C ILE A 101 3.08 65.10 -5.06
N SER A 102 2.73 64.88 -6.33
CA SER A 102 2.01 63.68 -6.73
C SER A 102 2.90 62.48 -6.40
N HIS A 103 2.53 61.73 -5.36
CA HIS A 103 3.15 60.45 -5.09
C HIS A 103 3.08 59.60 -6.37
N PRO A 104 4.17 58.96 -6.83
CA PRO A 104 4.01 57.88 -7.79
C PRO A 104 3.15 56.85 -7.07
N ARG A 105 1.88 56.72 -7.48
CA ARG A 105 1.03 55.61 -7.07
C ARG A 105 1.87 54.37 -7.32
N SER A 106 2.36 53.74 -6.26
CA SER A 106 2.93 52.40 -6.39
C SER A 106 1.83 51.62 -7.09
N LYS A 107 2.08 51.20 -8.33
CA LYS A 107 1.14 50.37 -9.07
C LYS A 107 1.09 49.09 -8.26
N ALA A 108 0.13 49.01 -7.33
CA ALA A 108 -0.20 47.78 -6.64
C ALA A 108 -0.26 46.71 -7.74
N PRO A 109 0.48 45.59 -7.61
CA PRO A 109 0.53 44.58 -8.66
C PRO A 109 -0.91 44.27 -9.05
N ASN A 110 -1.23 44.51 -10.32
CA ASN A 110 -2.60 44.61 -10.80
C ASN A 110 -3.28 43.26 -10.52
N MET A 111 -4.06 43.16 -9.43
CA MET A 111 -4.63 41.90 -8.94
C MET A 111 -5.43 41.20 -10.04
N TYR A 112 -6.05 42.00 -10.92
CA TYR A 112 -6.72 41.57 -12.13
C TYR A 112 -5.81 40.89 -13.16
N ALA A 113 -4.57 41.36 -13.33
CA ALA A 113 -3.60 40.71 -14.21
C ALA A 113 -3.16 39.34 -13.68
N TRP A 114 -2.95 39.21 -12.37
CA TRP A 114 -2.65 37.92 -11.75
C TRP A 114 -3.81 36.92 -11.83
N LEU A 115 -5.05 37.40 -11.62
CA LEU A 115 -6.26 36.60 -11.84
C LEU A 115 -6.37 36.14 -13.30
N GLN A 116 -6.19 37.04 -14.27
CA GLN A 116 -6.22 36.71 -15.70
C GLN A 116 -5.15 35.69 -16.10
N ILE A 117 -3.90 35.89 -15.65
CA ILE A 117 -2.80 34.94 -15.90
C ILE A 117 -3.15 33.57 -15.30
N THR A 118 -3.66 33.54 -14.08
CA THR A 118 -4.05 32.28 -13.41
C THR A 118 -5.19 31.59 -14.16
N THR A 119 -6.22 32.33 -14.59
CA THR A 119 -7.33 31.80 -15.39
C THR A 119 -6.86 31.25 -16.74
N ILE A 120 -5.98 31.96 -17.44
CA ILE A 120 -5.39 31.51 -18.71
C ILE A 120 -4.56 30.23 -18.49
N LEU A 121 -3.72 30.19 -17.45
CA LEU A 121 -2.93 29.00 -17.13
C LEU A 121 -3.82 27.80 -16.79
N LEU A 122 -4.91 28.01 -16.04
CA LEU A 122 -5.88 26.97 -15.75
C LEU A 122 -6.62 26.50 -17.01
N ALA A 123 -7.01 27.42 -17.89
CA ALA A 123 -7.68 27.09 -19.15
C ALA A 123 -6.76 26.32 -20.11
N VAL A 124 -5.50 26.76 -20.28
CA VAL A 124 -4.49 26.04 -21.08
C VAL A 124 -4.22 24.66 -20.49
N ARG A 125 -4.10 24.54 -19.16
CA ARG A 125 -3.91 23.26 -18.49
C ARG A 125 -5.10 22.33 -18.67
N LEU A 126 -6.32 22.86 -18.61
CA LEU A 126 -7.55 22.12 -18.86
C LEU A 126 -7.63 21.65 -20.32
N LEU A 127 -7.35 22.53 -21.29
CA LEU A 127 -7.32 22.20 -22.71
C LEU A 127 -6.25 21.14 -23.02
N PHE A 128 -5.06 21.28 -22.44
CA PHE A 128 -4.00 20.28 -22.58
C PHE A 128 -4.39 18.94 -21.95
N PHE A 129 -5.02 18.95 -20.79
CA PHE A 129 -5.55 17.73 -20.16
C PHE A 129 -6.62 17.06 -21.03
N VAL A 130 -7.56 17.82 -21.59
CA VAL A 130 -8.59 17.31 -22.52
C VAL A 130 -7.95 16.75 -23.78
N TYR A 131 -6.99 17.47 -24.38
CA TYR A 131 -6.24 17.03 -25.55
C TYR A 131 -5.50 15.71 -25.28
N GLN A 132 -4.76 15.60 -24.17
CA GLN A 132 -4.07 14.36 -23.80
C GLN A 132 -5.02 13.18 -23.67
N LYS A 133 -6.24 13.39 -23.15
CA LYS A 133 -7.25 12.34 -23.03
C LYS A 133 -7.86 11.96 -24.39
N TRP A 134 -8.09 12.94 -25.25
CA TRP A 134 -8.66 12.73 -26.58
C TRP A 134 -7.66 12.10 -27.56
N ALA A 135 -6.39 12.49 -27.49
CA ALA A 135 -5.29 11.97 -28.29
C ALA A 135 -4.71 10.66 -27.72
N SER A 136 -5.16 10.22 -26.53
CA SER A 136 -4.67 8.97 -25.92
C SER A 136 -5.02 7.76 -26.80
N PRO A 137 -4.05 6.88 -27.12
CA PRO A 137 -4.32 5.65 -27.86
C PRO A 137 -5.30 4.74 -27.11
N LEU A 138 -5.32 4.85 -25.78
CA LEU A 138 -6.15 4.05 -24.89
C LEU A 138 -7.56 4.65 -24.67
N ARG A 139 -7.95 5.72 -25.39
CA ARG A 139 -9.27 6.38 -25.23
C ARG A 139 -10.46 5.43 -25.43
N ARG A 140 -10.29 4.41 -26.27
CA ARG A 140 -11.31 3.41 -26.60
C ARG A 140 -11.51 2.34 -25.54
N VAL A 141 -10.55 2.18 -24.61
CA VAL A 141 -10.66 1.17 -23.56
C VAL A 141 -11.89 1.47 -22.70
N PRO A 142 -12.83 0.51 -22.59
CA PRO A 142 -14.07 0.69 -21.84
C PRO A 142 -13.78 0.78 -20.34
N GLY A 143 -14.73 1.33 -19.59
CA GLY A 143 -14.61 1.49 -18.15
C GLY A 143 -15.54 2.57 -17.61
N PRO A 144 -15.70 2.64 -16.28
CA PRO A 144 -16.52 3.64 -15.62
C PRO A 144 -16.15 5.06 -16.06
N PHE A 145 -17.15 5.92 -16.22
CA PHE A 145 -16.93 7.29 -16.72
C PHE A 145 -15.92 8.06 -15.87
N TRP A 146 -16.08 8.02 -14.54
CA TRP A 146 -15.21 8.72 -13.59
C TRP A 146 -13.78 8.15 -13.55
N ALA A 147 -13.59 6.87 -13.86
CA ALA A 147 -12.28 6.23 -13.98
C ALA A 147 -11.43 6.83 -15.12
N ARG A 148 -12.02 7.59 -16.04
CA ARG A 148 -11.27 8.29 -17.10
C ARG A 148 -10.50 9.50 -16.57
N PHE A 149 -11.01 10.14 -15.52
CA PHE A 149 -10.57 11.45 -15.05
C PHE A 149 -9.84 11.40 -13.71
N SER A 150 -10.22 10.49 -12.81
CA SER A 150 -9.67 10.43 -11.45
C SER A 150 -9.50 9.00 -10.93
N ARG A 151 -8.49 8.80 -10.07
CA ARG A 151 -8.33 7.59 -9.26
C ARG A 151 -9.38 7.48 -8.14
N ALA A 152 -10.14 8.55 -7.88
CA ALA A 152 -11.14 8.59 -6.81
C ALA A 152 -12.24 7.54 -6.98
N TRP A 153 -12.64 7.23 -8.21
CA TRP A 153 -13.60 6.15 -8.45
C TRP A 153 -13.03 4.80 -8.01
N TYR A 154 -11.81 4.46 -8.42
CA TYR A 154 -11.15 3.20 -8.02
C TYR A 154 -10.93 3.15 -6.51
N PHE A 155 -10.45 4.26 -5.92
CA PHE A 155 -10.30 4.40 -4.48
C PHE A 155 -11.60 4.13 -3.74
N TYR A 156 -12.72 4.73 -4.16
CA TYR A 156 -14.02 4.50 -3.54
C TYR A 156 -14.46 3.04 -3.63
N ARG A 157 -14.27 2.38 -4.77
CA ARG A 157 -14.63 0.96 -4.94
C ARG A 157 -13.77 0.03 -4.08
N VAL A 158 -12.46 0.28 -3.99
CA VAL A 158 -11.57 -0.46 -3.09
C VAL A 158 -11.90 -0.17 -1.62
N TRP A 159 -12.23 1.07 -1.27
CA TRP A 159 -12.66 1.45 0.07
C TRP A 159 -13.97 0.77 0.51
N ARG A 160 -14.83 0.39 -0.44
CA ARG A 160 -16.04 -0.39 -0.17
C ARG A 160 -15.78 -1.85 0.16
N GLY A 161 -14.56 -2.35 -0.06
CA GLY A 161 -14.13 -3.67 0.42
C GLY A 161 -14.58 -4.88 -0.41
N HIS A 162 -15.05 -4.70 -1.65
CA HIS A 162 -15.51 -5.83 -2.51
C HIS A 162 -15.05 -5.68 -3.96
N PHE A 163 -13.81 -5.21 -4.16
CA PHE A 163 -13.31 -4.88 -5.50
C PHE A 163 -13.14 -6.12 -6.41
N GLU A 164 -13.01 -7.31 -5.84
CA GLU A 164 -12.95 -8.58 -6.55
C GLU A 164 -14.19 -8.80 -7.42
N TRP A 165 -15.37 -8.66 -6.81
CA TRP A 165 -16.65 -8.75 -7.50
C TRP A 165 -16.91 -7.53 -8.38
N ASP A 166 -16.51 -6.34 -7.93
CA ASP A 166 -16.61 -5.14 -8.77
C ASP A 166 -15.83 -5.29 -10.07
N ASN A 167 -14.63 -5.89 -10.01
CA ASN A 167 -13.81 -6.07 -11.19
C ASN A 167 -14.42 -7.13 -12.12
N ILE A 168 -14.92 -8.26 -11.59
CA ILE A 168 -15.63 -9.29 -12.38
C ILE A 168 -16.80 -8.63 -13.12
N ASN A 169 -17.68 -7.96 -12.38
CA ASN A 169 -18.86 -7.28 -12.93
C ASN A 169 -18.52 -6.23 -14.00
N LEU A 170 -17.34 -5.59 -13.94
CA LEU A 170 -16.92 -4.64 -14.96
C LEU A 170 -16.46 -5.33 -16.24
N HIS A 171 -15.74 -6.45 -16.15
CA HIS A 171 -15.37 -7.23 -17.34
C HIS A 171 -16.62 -7.80 -18.01
N ASP A 172 -17.57 -8.34 -17.23
CA ASP A 172 -18.84 -8.84 -17.74
C ASP A 172 -19.69 -7.73 -18.39
N LYS A 173 -19.80 -6.58 -17.71
CA LYS A 173 -20.60 -5.44 -18.19
C LYS A 173 -20.10 -4.87 -19.52
N TYR A 174 -18.78 -4.78 -19.69
CA TYR A 174 -18.18 -4.22 -20.89
C TYR A 174 -17.82 -5.25 -21.94
N ASP A 175 -17.98 -6.55 -21.63
CA ASP A 175 -17.60 -7.68 -22.48
C ASP A 175 -16.21 -7.48 -23.09
N SER A 176 -15.22 -7.27 -22.22
CA SER A 176 -13.87 -6.88 -22.64
C SER A 176 -12.80 -7.47 -21.73
N ALA A 177 -11.76 -8.06 -22.33
CA ALA A 177 -10.57 -8.52 -21.62
C ALA A 177 -9.74 -7.38 -21.01
N VAL A 178 -9.99 -6.13 -21.41
CA VAL A 178 -9.32 -4.93 -20.88
C VAL A 178 -10.36 -3.92 -20.40
N VAL A 179 -10.25 -3.51 -19.14
CA VAL A 179 -11.12 -2.50 -18.53
C VAL A 179 -10.29 -1.43 -17.83
N ARG A 180 -10.65 -0.16 -18.05
CA ARG A 180 -10.06 0.99 -17.35
C ARG A 180 -10.61 1.09 -15.94
N LEU A 181 -9.70 1.06 -14.95
CA LEU A 181 -10.05 1.23 -13.53
C LEU A 181 -9.71 2.63 -13.02
N ALA A 182 -8.69 3.28 -13.56
CA ALA A 182 -8.36 4.66 -13.25
C ALA A 182 -7.62 5.33 -14.43
N PRO A 183 -7.31 6.64 -14.37
CA PRO A 183 -6.43 7.25 -15.35
C PRO A 183 -5.11 6.50 -15.41
N ASN A 184 -4.78 5.95 -16.58
CA ASN A 184 -3.55 5.18 -16.80
C ASN A 184 -3.48 3.82 -16.07
N TRP A 185 -4.59 3.30 -15.52
CA TRP A 185 -4.66 2.01 -14.82
C TRP A 185 -5.71 1.11 -15.46
N TYR A 186 -5.31 -0.11 -15.84
CA TYR A 186 -6.14 -1.03 -16.59
C TYR A 186 -6.09 -2.44 -16.01
N SER A 187 -7.26 -3.05 -15.81
CA SER A 187 -7.39 -4.48 -15.54
C SER A 187 -7.36 -5.23 -16.86
N CYS A 188 -6.43 -6.18 -17.01
CA CYS A 188 -6.22 -6.95 -18.22
C CYS A 188 -6.28 -8.45 -17.87
N THR A 189 -7.20 -9.20 -18.47
CA THR A 189 -7.50 -10.59 -18.04
C THR A 189 -7.32 -11.63 -19.14
N GLY A 190 -7.08 -11.21 -20.38
CA GLY A 190 -6.84 -12.10 -21.50
C GLY A 190 -5.56 -12.92 -21.36
N SER A 191 -5.53 -14.08 -22.03
CA SER A 191 -4.40 -15.02 -21.95
C SER A 191 -3.10 -14.42 -22.50
N GLU A 192 -3.19 -13.53 -23.49
CA GLU A 192 -2.05 -12.78 -24.02
C GLU A 192 -1.48 -11.82 -22.95
N SER A 193 -2.36 -11.07 -22.29
CA SER A 193 -1.99 -10.16 -21.20
C SER A 193 -1.27 -10.90 -20.07
N MET A 194 -1.83 -12.04 -19.65
CA MET A 194 -1.23 -12.89 -18.62
C MET A 194 0.19 -13.33 -18.97
N ARG A 195 0.37 -13.89 -20.18
CA ARG A 195 1.68 -14.36 -20.67
C ARG A 195 2.67 -13.22 -20.85
N LYS A 196 2.25 -12.03 -21.29
CA LYS A 196 3.17 -10.89 -21.48
C LYS A 196 3.54 -10.20 -20.16
N ILE A 197 2.55 -9.90 -19.33
CA ILE A 197 2.75 -9.14 -18.09
C ILE A 197 3.51 -9.98 -17.07
N TYR A 198 3.18 -11.26 -16.92
CA TYR A 198 3.72 -12.13 -15.87
C TYR A 198 4.59 -13.29 -16.36
N ALA A 199 5.06 -13.29 -17.61
CA ALA A 199 6.03 -14.29 -18.08
C ALA A 199 7.29 -14.36 -17.18
N PRO A 200 7.92 -15.54 -17.09
CA PRO A 200 9.32 -15.63 -16.67
C PRO A 200 10.19 -14.66 -17.49
N GLY A 201 10.97 -13.82 -16.82
CA GLY A 201 11.81 -12.81 -17.49
C GLY A 201 11.08 -11.55 -17.98
N SER A 202 9.78 -11.42 -17.72
CA SER A 202 9.00 -10.20 -18.00
C SER A 202 9.69 -8.95 -17.46
N LYS A 203 9.72 -7.88 -18.28
CA LYS A 203 10.32 -6.57 -17.95
C LYS A 203 9.37 -5.65 -17.17
N PHE A 204 8.20 -6.15 -16.81
CA PHE A 204 7.18 -5.39 -16.12
C PHE A 204 7.50 -5.28 -14.62
N ALA A 205 7.97 -4.11 -14.19
CA ALA A 205 8.22 -3.83 -12.79
C ALA A 205 6.89 -3.69 -12.01
N LYS A 206 6.93 -3.87 -10.68
CA LYS A 206 5.80 -3.51 -9.80
C LYS A 206 5.52 -2.00 -9.90
N SER A 207 4.24 -1.61 -9.90
CA SER A 207 3.86 -0.20 -9.93
C SER A 207 4.16 0.51 -8.61
N ASP A 208 4.00 1.83 -8.63
CA ASP A 208 4.04 2.70 -7.45
C ASP A 208 2.93 2.39 -6.43
N TRP A 209 1.90 1.61 -6.79
CA TRP A 209 0.92 1.10 -5.84
C TRP A 209 1.57 0.37 -4.66
N TYR A 210 2.64 -0.37 -4.93
CA TYR A 210 3.37 -1.12 -3.90
C TYR A 210 4.17 -0.22 -2.96
N ASP A 211 4.38 1.06 -3.28
CA ASP A 211 5.06 1.99 -2.37
C ASP A 211 4.25 2.19 -1.07
N GLY A 212 2.92 2.06 -1.12
CA GLY A 212 2.07 2.08 0.09
C GLY A 212 2.35 0.94 1.07
N TRP A 213 2.94 -0.16 0.57
CA TRP A 213 3.38 -1.33 1.34
C TRP A 213 4.87 -1.28 1.71
N ALA A 214 5.61 -0.31 1.20
CA ALA A 214 7.02 -0.10 1.50
C ALA A 214 7.19 0.90 2.63
N HIS A 215 8.30 0.80 3.36
CA HIS A 215 8.72 1.88 4.24
C HIS A 215 9.11 3.12 3.39
N PRO A 216 8.73 4.36 3.77
CA PRO A 216 9.07 5.55 2.97
C PRO A 216 10.57 5.85 2.86
N ASP A 217 11.36 5.35 3.82
CA ASP A 217 12.83 5.37 3.77
C ASP A 217 13.32 4.31 2.76
N PRO A 218 14.00 4.71 1.67
CA PRO A 218 14.49 3.78 0.64
C PRO A 218 15.52 2.75 1.14
N SER A 219 16.17 3.01 2.29
CA SER A 219 17.12 2.07 2.90
C SER A 219 16.43 0.87 3.56
N GLN A 220 15.15 1.03 3.95
CA GLN A 220 14.35 0.02 4.63
C GLN A 220 13.45 -0.73 3.65
N TRP A 221 14.05 -1.25 2.58
CA TRP A 221 13.32 -2.01 1.58
C TRP A 221 13.02 -3.42 2.09
N THR A 222 11.95 -4.02 1.59
CA THR A 222 11.57 -5.41 1.88
C THR A 222 11.25 -6.13 0.57
N LEU A 223 11.29 -7.47 0.58
CA LEU A 223 11.17 -8.26 -0.64
C LEU A 223 9.81 -8.08 -1.36
N PHE A 224 8.71 -7.99 -0.61
CA PHE A 224 7.36 -7.93 -1.18
C PHE A 224 7.15 -6.68 -2.06
N PRO A 225 7.24 -5.43 -1.57
CA PRO A 225 6.95 -4.25 -2.36
C PRO A 225 8.09 -3.85 -3.30
N ASP A 226 9.25 -4.54 -3.28
CA ASP A 226 10.44 -4.10 -4.02
C ASP A 226 10.18 -3.97 -5.53
N ARG A 227 10.24 -2.74 -6.03
CA ARG A 227 10.04 -2.43 -7.46
C ARG A 227 11.32 -2.65 -8.27
N ASN A 228 12.50 -2.59 -7.64
CA ASN A 228 13.76 -2.85 -8.31
C ASN A 228 13.87 -4.33 -8.67
N MET A 229 13.74 -4.63 -9.95
CA MET A 229 13.72 -6.02 -10.44
C MET A 229 15.03 -6.76 -10.18
N LYS A 230 16.17 -6.09 -10.32
CA LYS A 230 17.49 -6.68 -10.11
C LYS A 230 17.69 -7.02 -8.63
N ARG A 231 17.47 -6.04 -7.75
CA ARG A 231 17.56 -6.24 -6.30
C ARG A 231 16.61 -7.34 -5.84
N HIS A 232 15.35 -7.30 -6.26
CA HIS A 232 14.39 -8.35 -5.93
C HIS A 232 14.85 -9.74 -6.41
N ALA A 233 15.35 -9.87 -7.64
CA ALA A 233 15.81 -11.16 -8.18
C ALA A 233 17.01 -11.70 -7.40
N GLU A 234 17.99 -10.83 -7.09
CA GLU A 234 19.16 -11.18 -6.28
C GLU A 234 18.75 -11.59 -4.86
N THR A 235 17.90 -10.81 -4.21
CA THR A 235 17.39 -11.09 -2.85
C THR A 235 16.58 -12.38 -2.81
N LYS A 236 15.65 -12.60 -3.76
CA LYS A 236 14.89 -13.85 -3.87
C LYS A 236 15.83 -15.05 -4.05
N LYS A 237 16.86 -14.92 -4.90
CA LYS A 237 17.87 -15.98 -5.10
C LYS A 237 18.64 -16.32 -3.83
N ARG A 238 18.93 -15.33 -2.96
CA ARG A 238 19.62 -15.56 -1.67
C ARG A 238 18.82 -16.50 -0.75
N PHE A 239 17.49 -16.43 -0.78
CA PHE A 239 16.64 -17.17 0.16
C PHE A 239 15.87 -18.34 -0.44
N ALA A 240 15.80 -18.47 -1.77
CA ALA A 240 14.98 -19.46 -2.46
C ALA A 240 15.18 -20.90 -1.96
N ALA A 241 16.41 -21.29 -1.59
CA ALA A 241 16.70 -22.64 -1.08
C ALA A 241 15.99 -22.94 0.25
N MET A 242 15.71 -21.94 1.09
CA MET A 242 14.98 -22.13 2.35
C MET A 242 13.47 -22.27 2.14
N PHE A 243 12.96 -21.98 0.94
CA PHE A 243 11.55 -22.14 0.57
C PHE A 243 11.32 -23.28 -0.45
N SER A 244 12.34 -24.11 -0.70
CA SER A 244 12.24 -25.26 -1.60
C SER A 244 11.43 -26.39 -0.98
N LEU A 245 10.93 -27.31 -1.81
CA LEU A 245 10.29 -28.56 -1.34
C LEU A 245 11.21 -29.37 -0.42
N SER A 246 12.52 -29.40 -0.69
CA SER A 246 13.48 -30.10 0.17
C SER A 246 13.60 -29.49 1.57
N SER A 247 13.44 -28.17 1.71
CA SER A 247 13.45 -27.50 3.01
C SER A 247 12.18 -27.75 3.82
N LEU A 248 11.07 -28.14 3.17
CA LEU A 248 9.81 -28.40 3.87
C LEU A 248 9.89 -29.62 4.79
N VAL A 249 10.72 -30.60 4.47
CA VAL A 249 10.90 -31.80 5.31
C VAL A 249 11.39 -31.42 6.72
N SER A 250 12.29 -30.43 6.82
CA SER A 250 12.71 -29.92 8.13
C SER A 250 11.66 -29.05 8.83
N TYR A 251 10.66 -28.55 8.09
CA TYR A 251 9.60 -27.69 8.61
C TYR A 251 8.36 -28.46 9.05
N GLU A 252 8.12 -29.64 8.48
CA GLU A 252 6.97 -30.48 8.81
C GLU A 252 6.77 -30.71 10.31
N PRO A 253 7.80 -31.06 11.12
CA PRO A 253 7.64 -31.24 12.56
C PRO A 253 7.19 -29.98 13.31
N PHE A 254 7.51 -28.80 12.77
CA PHE A 254 7.04 -27.52 13.33
C PHE A 254 5.54 -27.30 13.06
N VAL A 255 5.08 -27.73 11.88
CA VAL A 255 3.65 -27.68 11.51
C VAL A 255 2.86 -28.69 12.32
N GLU A 256 3.36 -29.92 12.47
CA GLU A 256 2.71 -31.00 13.23
C GLU A 256 2.40 -30.58 14.67
N ARG A 257 3.38 -30.00 15.39
CA ARG A 257 3.16 -29.51 16.76
C ARG A 257 2.01 -28.51 16.88
N CYS A 258 1.81 -27.67 15.86
CA CYS A 258 0.72 -26.70 15.86
C CYS A 258 -0.61 -27.35 15.44
N VAL A 259 -0.57 -28.33 14.54
CA VAL A 259 -1.74 -29.13 14.15
C VAL A 259 -2.29 -29.88 15.35
N ASP A 260 -1.43 -30.58 16.11
CA ASP A 260 -1.82 -31.33 17.31
C ASP A 260 -2.51 -30.43 18.34
N LEU A 261 -1.93 -29.26 18.62
CA LEU A 261 -2.53 -28.30 19.55
C LEU A 261 -3.85 -27.74 19.01
N PHE A 262 -3.93 -27.45 17.72
CA PHE A 262 -5.16 -26.95 17.13
C PHE A 262 -6.29 -28.00 17.19
N ILE A 263 -5.97 -29.27 16.96
CA ILE A 263 -6.92 -30.38 17.13
C ILE A 263 -7.38 -30.48 18.58
N ASN A 264 -6.47 -30.37 19.55
CA ASN A 264 -6.85 -30.39 20.97
C ASN A 264 -7.83 -29.26 21.31
N ARG A 265 -7.66 -28.06 20.74
CA ARG A 265 -8.63 -26.96 20.89
C ARG A 265 -9.99 -27.29 20.29
N LEU A 266 -10.02 -27.86 19.09
CA LEU A 266 -11.27 -28.28 18.47
C LEU A 266 -11.95 -29.40 19.26
N ASP A 267 -11.18 -30.30 19.87
CA ASP A 267 -11.70 -31.33 20.78
C ASP A 267 -12.31 -30.74 22.05
N GLU A 268 -11.69 -29.71 22.64
CA GLU A 268 -12.26 -28.95 23.76
C GLU A 268 -13.63 -28.34 23.37
N PHE A 269 -13.73 -27.70 22.20
CA PHE A 269 -14.99 -27.13 21.71
C PHE A 269 -16.05 -28.20 21.42
N ALA A 270 -15.63 -29.35 20.89
CA ALA A 270 -16.53 -30.47 20.60
C ALA A 270 -17.04 -31.18 21.85
N GLN A 271 -16.27 -31.17 22.96
CA GLN A 271 -16.65 -31.74 24.26
C GLN A 271 -17.51 -30.81 25.12
N GLY A 272 -17.53 -29.51 24.82
CA GLY A 272 -18.51 -28.59 25.39
C GLY A 272 -19.95 -29.04 25.08
N GLU A 273 -20.98 -28.31 25.53
CA GLU A 273 -22.38 -28.68 25.27
C GLU A 273 -22.79 -28.66 23.77
N GLY A 274 -21.84 -28.65 22.82
CA GLY A 274 -22.06 -28.67 21.37
C GLY A 274 -22.76 -27.42 20.85
N ARG A 275 -22.67 -26.32 21.62
CA ARG A 275 -23.42 -25.06 21.42
C ARG A 275 -22.55 -23.80 21.43
N GLU A 276 -21.24 -23.92 21.58
CA GLU A 276 -20.37 -22.74 21.55
C GLU A 276 -20.12 -22.31 20.10
N ASP A 277 -20.33 -21.02 19.82
CA ASP A 277 -20.11 -20.40 18.51
C ASP A 277 -18.65 -19.97 18.37
N ILE A 278 -17.81 -20.80 17.75
CA ILE A 278 -16.41 -20.44 17.50
C ILE A 278 -16.27 -19.73 16.15
N ASP A 279 -15.45 -18.68 16.09
CA ASP A 279 -15.05 -18.06 14.82
C ASP A 279 -13.87 -18.82 14.21
N LEU A 280 -14.15 -19.63 13.19
CA LEU A 280 -13.17 -20.51 12.60
C LEU A 280 -12.10 -19.74 11.81
N VAL A 281 -12.42 -18.55 11.28
CA VAL A 281 -11.42 -17.69 10.61
C VAL A 281 -10.37 -17.24 11.62
N TYR A 282 -10.82 -16.81 12.80
CA TYR A 282 -9.94 -16.37 13.86
C TYR A 282 -9.05 -17.52 14.37
N TRP A 283 -9.63 -18.71 14.59
CA TRP A 283 -8.85 -19.89 14.96
C TRP A 283 -7.83 -20.30 13.89
N PHE A 284 -8.16 -20.17 12.60
CA PHE A 284 -7.18 -20.36 11.53
C PHE A 284 -6.09 -19.29 11.51
N GLN A 285 -6.39 -18.05 11.90
CA GLN A 285 -5.37 -17.03 12.10
C GLN A 285 -4.43 -17.38 13.26
N CYS A 286 -4.97 -17.84 14.40
CA CYS A 286 -4.17 -18.33 15.54
C CYS A 286 -3.25 -19.48 15.13
N TYR A 287 -3.81 -20.48 14.43
CA TYR A 287 -3.06 -21.61 13.87
C TYR A 287 -1.93 -21.13 12.95
N ALA A 288 -2.24 -20.31 11.95
CA ALA A 288 -1.26 -19.89 10.95
C ALA A 288 -0.18 -18.97 11.55
N PHE A 289 -0.52 -18.15 12.56
CA PHE A 289 0.45 -17.35 13.29
C PHE A 289 1.46 -18.21 14.04
N ASP A 290 0.97 -19.20 14.80
CA ASP A 290 1.84 -20.09 15.56
C ASP A 290 2.68 -20.97 14.63
N VAL A 291 2.12 -21.49 13.54
CA VAL A 291 2.87 -22.28 12.55
C VAL A 291 4.01 -21.48 11.94
N ILE A 292 3.75 -20.26 11.44
CA ILE A 292 4.81 -19.45 10.84
C ILE A 292 5.83 -18.99 11.88
N GLY A 293 5.42 -18.77 13.13
CA GLY A 293 6.31 -18.55 14.26
C GLY A 293 7.23 -19.74 14.48
N CYS A 294 6.66 -20.94 14.51
CA CYS A 294 7.37 -22.19 14.73
C CYS A 294 8.37 -22.48 13.59
N ILE A 295 7.97 -22.33 12.33
CA ILE A 295 8.86 -22.48 11.17
C ILE A 295 9.97 -21.41 11.19
N THR A 296 9.61 -20.17 11.53
CA THR A 296 10.55 -19.05 11.44
C THR A 296 11.59 -19.10 12.57
N TYR A 297 11.12 -19.22 13.81
CA TYR A 297 11.91 -19.04 15.03
C TYR A 297 12.14 -20.33 15.83
N GLY A 298 11.47 -21.42 15.46
CA GLY A 298 11.51 -22.69 16.18
C GLY A 298 10.48 -22.84 17.30
N GLU A 299 9.71 -21.77 17.58
CA GLU A 299 8.78 -21.67 18.69
C GLU A 299 7.47 -20.99 18.28
N ARG A 300 6.39 -21.33 18.99
CA ARG A 300 5.07 -20.73 18.83
C ARG A 300 5.03 -19.35 19.51
N PHE A 301 4.15 -18.48 19.06
CA PHE A 301 3.95 -17.17 19.70
C PHE A 301 3.02 -17.27 20.91
N GLY A 302 2.07 -18.21 20.87
CA GLY A 302 1.14 -18.45 21.96
C GLY A 302 -0.34 -18.38 21.56
N PHE A 303 -0.66 -18.12 20.29
CA PHE A 303 -2.03 -17.79 19.88
C PHE A 303 -2.98 -18.98 20.09
N LEU A 304 -2.51 -20.21 19.84
CA LEU A 304 -3.29 -21.42 20.14
C LEU A 304 -3.34 -21.72 21.65
N ASP A 305 -2.37 -21.26 22.44
CA ASP A 305 -2.32 -21.49 23.89
C ASP A 305 -3.27 -20.56 24.66
N SER A 306 -3.45 -19.32 24.24
CA SER A 306 -4.40 -18.39 24.88
C SER A 306 -5.76 -18.35 24.17
N GLY A 307 -5.80 -18.58 22.85
CA GLY A 307 -6.97 -18.25 22.03
C GLY A 307 -7.18 -16.74 21.87
N GLU A 308 -6.19 -15.90 22.19
CA GLU A 308 -6.29 -14.44 22.21
C GLU A 308 -5.37 -13.77 21.17
N ASP A 309 -5.73 -12.55 20.73
CA ASP A 309 -4.90 -11.74 19.83
C ASP A 309 -3.76 -11.10 20.63
N ILE A 310 -2.64 -11.83 20.72
CA ILE A 310 -1.47 -11.45 21.50
C ILE A 310 -0.97 -10.07 21.02
N GLU A 311 -1.00 -9.09 21.91
CA GLU A 311 -0.51 -7.72 21.66
C GLU A 311 -1.21 -7.02 20.47
N ASP A 312 -2.48 -7.34 20.19
CA ASP A 312 -3.24 -6.84 19.04
C ASP A 312 -2.52 -7.10 17.69
N ALA A 313 -1.77 -8.19 17.56
CA ALA A 313 -0.98 -8.50 16.36
C ALA A 313 -1.83 -8.70 15.11
N ILE A 314 -2.90 -9.51 15.19
CA ILE A 314 -3.83 -9.76 14.08
C ILE A 314 -4.49 -8.44 13.67
N LYS A 315 -5.00 -7.69 14.65
CA LYS A 315 -5.64 -6.38 14.42
C LYS A 315 -4.69 -5.35 13.82
N SER A 316 -3.44 -5.31 14.27
CA SER A 316 -2.39 -4.42 13.76
C SER A 316 -2.11 -4.70 12.29
N VAL A 317 -1.89 -5.96 11.93
CA VAL A 317 -1.62 -6.35 10.53
C VAL A 317 -2.82 -6.04 9.63
N GLY A 318 -4.04 -6.31 10.09
CA GLY A 318 -5.27 -5.92 9.37
C GLY A 318 -5.35 -4.41 9.09
N SER A 319 -5.07 -3.58 10.10
CA SER A 319 -5.06 -2.12 9.98
C SER A 319 -3.99 -1.63 8.98
N ILE A 320 -2.81 -2.25 8.99
CA ILE A 320 -1.73 -1.95 8.05
C ILE A 320 -2.10 -2.34 6.63
N SER A 321 -2.76 -3.49 6.43
CA SER A 321 -3.23 -3.94 5.12
C SER A 321 -4.22 -2.94 4.52
N GLY A 322 -5.20 -2.47 5.32
CA GLY A 322 -6.16 -1.44 4.92
C GLY A 322 -5.49 -0.13 4.52
N TYR A 323 -4.62 0.40 5.40
CA TYR A 323 -3.85 1.62 5.13
C TYR A 323 -3.00 1.47 3.86
N SER A 324 -2.18 0.41 3.76
CA SER A 324 -1.21 0.24 2.68
C SER A 324 -1.91 0.10 1.32
N THR A 325 -3.05 -0.59 1.28
CA THR A 325 -3.87 -0.75 0.08
C THR A 325 -4.40 0.59 -0.43
N LEU A 326 -4.98 1.40 0.46
CA LEU A 326 -5.59 2.69 0.11
C LEU A 326 -4.53 3.76 -0.18
N ALA A 327 -3.50 3.83 0.65
CA ALA A 327 -2.35 4.72 0.45
C ALA A 327 -1.61 4.39 -0.85
N GLY A 328 -1.53 3.12 -1.25
CA GLY A 328 -0.94 2.69 -2.52
C GLY A 328 -1.65 3.28 -3.74
N ILE A 329 -2.96 3.49 -3.70
CA ILE A 329 -3.70 4.11 -4.82
C ILE A 329 -3.21 5.56 -5.05
N TYR A 330 -2.84 6.24 -3.97
CA TYR A 330 -2.33 7.61 -3.94
C TYR A 330 -0.92 7.63 -3.34
N SER A 331 -0.03 6.78 -3.86
CA SER A 331 1.31 6.52 -3.31
C SER A 331 2.14 7.78 -3.09
N GLU A 332 1.91 8.84 -3.87
CA GLU A 332 2.61 10.11 -3.71
C GLU A 332 2.37 10.81 -2.36
N TRP A 333 1.28 10.47 -1.67
CA TRP A 333 0.92 10.98 -0.34
C TRP A 333 1.45 10.10 0.80
N HIS A 334 1.83 8.85 0.53
CA HIS A 334 2.28 7.90 1.53
C HIS A 334 3.41 8.43 2.43
N PRO A 335 4.48 9.09 1.94
CA PRO A 335 5.53 9.61 2.83
C PRO A 335 5.02 10.63 3.85
N LEU A 336 4.05 11.47 3.46
CA LEU A 336 3.44 12.45 4.36
C LEU A 336 2.49 11.78 5.34
N LEU A 337 1.59 10.91 4.85
CA LEU A 337 0.63 10.18 5.67
C LEU A 337 1.34 9.29 6.70
N TYR A 338 2.38 8.57 6.28
CA TYR A 338 3.19 7.74 7.17
C TYR A 338 3.80 8.58 8.29
N LYS A 339 4.38 9.76 7.99
CA LYS A 339 4.92 10.66 9.01
C LYS A 339 3.83 11.13 9.99
N ILE A 340 2.63 11.47 9.51
CA ILE A 340 1.53 11.90 10.38
C ILE A 340 1.09 10.74 11.29
N THR A 341 0.83 9.57 10.71
CA THR A 341 0.35 8.39 11.47
C THR A 341 1.37 7.85 12.48
N SER A 342 2.68 7.98 12.19
CA SER A 342 3.73 7.56 13.12
C SER A 342 3.90 8.50 14.31
N HIS A 343 3.59 9.79 14.15
CA HIS A 343 3.65 10.77 15.24
C HIS A 343 2.36 10.78 16.08
N LEU A 344 1.22 10.42 15.49
CA LEU A 344 -0.08 10.37 16.18
C LEU A 344 -0.31 9.07 16.96
N GLY A 345 0.68 8.16 17.04
CA GLY A 345 0.57 6.93 17.83
C GLY A 345 -0.58 6.01 17.39
N GLY A 346 -0.82 5.89 16.08
CA GLY A 346 -1.99 5.17 15.55
C GLY A 346 -2.17 3.75 16.10
N SER A 347 -3.43 3.36 16.32
CA SER A 347 -3.84 2.03 16.76
C SER A 347 -3.20 0.94 15.88
N GLY A 348 -2.27 0.17 16.43
CA GLY A 348 -1.51 -0.85 15.68
C GLY A 348 0.02 -0.67 15.74
N SER A 349 0.56 0.28 16.51
CA SER A 349 1.97 0.27 16.88
C SER A 349 2.35 -0.99 17.68
N ASN A 350 1.46 -1.47 18.55
CA ASN A 350 1.74 -2.54 19.51
C ASN A 350 2.03 -3.88 18.81
N GLY A 351 1.12 -4.40 17.99
CA GLY A 351 1.33 -5.64 17.25
C GLY A 351 2.55 -5.64 16.31
N ARG A 352 2.82 -4.53 15.60
CA ARG A 352 4.06 -4.38 14.81
C ARG A 352 5.31 -4.41 15.67
N ASN A 353 5.27 -3.69 16.79
CA ASN A 353 6.37 -3.67 17.74
C ASN A 353 6.56 -5.05 18.35
N PHE A 354 5.50 -5.80 18.65
CA PHE A 354 5.56 -7.17 19.14
C PHE A 354 6.32 -8.07 18.18
N VAL A 355 5.90 -8.20 16.92
CA VAL A 355 6.60 -9.03 15.91
C VAL A 355 8.05 -8.57 15.72
N ARG A 356 8.28 -7.26 15.70
CA ARG A 356 9.62 -6.68 15.59
C ARG A 356 10.52 -7.02 16.77
N GLN A 357 10.02 -6.86 18.00
CA GLN A 357 10.78 -7.13 19.21
C GLN A 357 11.03 -8.61 19.36
N PHE A 358 10.03 -9.45 19.10
CA PHE A 358 10.19 -10.91 19.07
C PHE A 358 11.30 -11.32 18.10
N ALA A 359 11.27 -10.80 16.87
CA ALA A 359 12.31 -11.05 15.88
C ALA A 359 13.70 -10.63 16.38
N LEU A 360 13.83 -9.42 16.96
CA LEU A 360 15.10 -8.92 17.49
C LEU A 360 15.61 -9.77 18.65
N THR A 361 14.76 -10.08 19.63
CA THR A 361 15.12 -10.94 20.76
C THR A 361 15.61 -12.30 20.28
N LYS A 362 14.94 -12.91 19.30
CA LYS A 362 15.34 -14.21 18.73
C LYS A 362 16.67 -14.12 17.99
N ILE A 363 16.86 -13.10 17.16
CA ILE A 363 18.11 -12.87 16.42
C ILE A 363 19.27 -12.69 17.42
N THR A 364 19.11 -11.86 18.44
CA THR A 364 20.15 -11.62 19.46
C THR A 364 20.50 -12.89 20.22
N LYS A 365 19.50 -13.60 20.77
CA LYS A 365 19.73 -14.87 21.50
C LYS A 365 20.45 -15.92 20.64
N HIS A 366 20.08 -16.07 19.37
CA HIS A 366 20.74 -17.04 18.48
C HIS A 366 22.14 -16.60 18.03
N LYS A 367 22.42 -15.30 17.95
CA LYS A 367 23.79 -14.81 17.69
C LYS A 367 24.73 -15.15 18.84
N GLU A 368 24.25 -15.06 20.07
CA GLU A 368 24.98 -15.35 21.31
C GLU A 368 25.21 -16.85 21.54
N GLN A 369 24.30 -17.70 21.04
CA GLN A 369 24.43 -19.15 21.16
C GLN A 369 25.37 -19.73 20.08
N LYS A 370 26.27 -20.64 20.51
CA LYS A 370 26.96 -21.56 19.59
C LYS A 370 25.91 -22.56 19.09
N VAL A 371 25.35 -22.28 17.92
CA VAL A 371 24.45 -23.19 17.21
C VAL A 371 25.19 -24.52 17.02
N ASP A 372 24.73 -25.57 17.72
CA ASP A 372 25.25 -26.92 17.54
C ASP A 372 24.83 -27.41 16.15
N LEU A 373 25.80 -27.95 15.40
CA LEU A 373 25.76 -28.03 13.94
C LEU A 373 24.96 -29.22 13.35
N GLU A 374 24.23 -29.98 14.17
CA GLU A 374 23.59 -31.24 13.76
C GLU A 374 22.18 -31.43 14.32
N LEU A 375 21.24 -30.56 13.97
CA LEU A 375 19.81 -30.85 14.17
C LEU A 375 19.14 -31.09 12.83
N SER A 376 18.47 -32.24 12.67
CA SER A 376 17.69 -32.58 11.47
C SER A 376 16.46 -31.68 11.27
N GLN A 377 16.09 -30.88 12.28
CA GLN A 377 14.92 -30.00 12.32
C GLN A 377 15.33 -28.55 12.58
N GLU A 378 15.91 -27.89 11.58
CA GLU A 378 16.37 -26.49 11.71
C GLU A 378 15.27 -25.48 11.34
N PRO A 379 14.94 -24.51 12.22
CA PRO A 379 14.11 -23.36 11.90
C PRO A 379 14.72 -22.49 10.79
N PHE A 380 13.87 -21.72 10.11
CA PHE A 380 14.28 -20.78 9.06
C PHE A 380 15.36 -19.80 9.55
N MET A 381 15.22 -19.22 10.75
CA MET A 381 16.19 -18.25 11.26
C MET A 381 17.56 -18.88 11.56
N THR A 382 17.61 -20.14 11.96
CA THR A 382 18.87 -20.86 12.15
C THR A 382 19.61 -21.03 10.82
N LYS A 383 18.89 -21.41 9.76
CA LYS A 383 19.44 -21.48 8.38
C LYS A 383 19.94 -20.13 7.90
N MET A 384 19.19 -19.05 8.17
CA MET A 384 19.58 -17.66 7.82
C MET A 384 20.83 -17.20 8.57
N ILE A 385 20.93 -17.46 9.87
CA ILE A 385 22.09 -17.08 10.69
C ILE A 385 23.32 -17.87 10.26
N ARG A 386 23.18 -19.15 9.91
CA ARG A 386 24.27 -19.93 9.30
C ARG A 386 24.74 -19.31 7.98
N ALA A 387 23.81 -18.96 7.09
CA ALA A 387 24.14 -18.29 5.83
C ALA A 387 24.85 -16.94 6.05
N HIS A 388 24.42 -16.16 7.06
CA HIS A 388 25.09 -14.93 7.48
C HIS A 388 26.51 -15.18 8.01
N ARG A 389 26.72 -16.20 8.86
CA ARG A 389 28.05 -16.54 9.39
C ARG A 389 29.01 -17.03 8.29
N GLN A 390 28.49 -17.72 7.27
CA GLN A 390 29.28 -18.19 6.13
C GLN A 390 29.70 -17.06 5.18
N ASP A 391 28.79 -16.12 4.91
CA ASP A 391 29.03 -15.01 3.98
C ASP A 391 28.23 -13.76 4.42
N PRO A 392 28.79 -12.94 5.35
CA PRO A 392 28.12 -11.76 5.88
C PRO A 392 27.83 -10.68 4.83
N ASP A 393 28.68 -10.58 3.79
CA ASP A 393 28.49 -9.64 2.69
C ASP A 393 27.28 -10.03 1.83
N LYS A 394 27.05 -11.34 1.67
CA LYS A 394 25.90 -11.85 0.95
C LYS A 394 24.62 -11.82 1.78
N VAL A 395 24.67 -12.15 3.07
CA VAL A 395 23.49 -12.16 3.96
C VAL A 395 23.76 -11.29 5.17
N GLY A 396 23.75 -9.96 4.99
CA GLY A 396 23.93 -9.02 6.12
C GLY A 396 22.77 -8.94 7.11
N ASP A 397 22.97 -8.19 8.19
CA ASP A 397 22.00 -8.03 9.29
C ASP A 397 20.64 -7.49 8.86
N HIS A 398 20.62 -6.59 7.88
CA HIS A 398 19.37 -6.10 7.29
C HIS A 398 18.52 -7.25 6.73
N HIS A 399 19.14 -8.24 6.08
CA HIS A 399 18.43 -9.38 5.53
C HIS A 399 17.83 -10.28 6.61
N LEU A 400 18.56 -10.50 7.71
CA LEU A 400 18.07 -11.27 8.85
C LEU A 400 16.79 -10.64 9.41
N PHE A 401 16.85 -9.34 9.70
CA PHE A 401 15.72 -8.60 10.24
C PHE A 401 14.54 -8.52 9.27
N MET A 402 14.82 -8.21 8.00
CA MET A 402 13.80 -8.12 6.95
C MET A 402 13.04 -9.44 6.79
N MET A 403 13.74 -10.58 6.67
CA MET A 403 13.09 -11.88 6.47
C MET A 403 12.36 -12.37 7.71
N ALA A 404 12.92 -12.14 8.91
CA ALA A 404 12.27 -12.51 10.16
C ALA A 404 10.86 -11.91 10.27
N GLN A 405 10.71 -10.61 9.96
CA GLN A 405 9.40 -9.96 10.02
C GLN A 405 8.51 -10.31 8.82
N SER A 406 9.09 -10.33 7.62
CA SER A 406 8.32 -10.52 6.38
C SER A 406 7.64 -11.89 6.34
N ASN A 407 8.30 -12.94 6.84
CA ASN A 407 7.71 -14.28 6.87
C ASN A 407 6.43 -14.32 7.71
N VAL A 408 6.47 -13.76 8.92
CA VAL A 408 5.33 -13.74 9.83
C VAL A 408 4.18 -12.96 9.20
N ILE A 409 4.40 -11.69 8.84
CA ILE A 409 3.35 -10.80 8.32
C ILE A 409 2.71 -11.34 7.03
N ALA A 410 3.49 -11.97 6.16
CA ALA A 410 2.98 -12.49 4.90
C ALA A 410 2.29 -13.86 5.00
N GLY A 411 2.66 -14.69 5.99
CA GLY A 411 2.26 -16.10 6.03
C GLY A 411 0.89 -16.34 6.65
N PHE A 412 0.59 -15.70 7.79
CA PHE A 412 -0.55 -16.12 8.59
C PHE A 412 -1.90 -15.79 7.92
N ASP A 413 -2.10 -14.55 7.46
CA ASP A 413 -3.39 -14.08 6.93
C ASP A 413 -3.79 -14.86 5.67
N THR A 414 -2.84 -15.08 4.75
CA THR A 414 -3.13 -15.78 3.48
C THR A 414 -3.46 -17.25 3.70
N THR A 415 -2.75 -17.91 4.62
CA THR A 415 -3.03 -19.32 4.93
C THR A 415 -4.38 -19.43 5.66
N ALA A 416 -4.66 -18.55 6.62
CA ALA A 416 -5.95 -18.54 7.32
C ALA A 416 -7.14 -18.34 6.38
N ILE A 417 -7.04 -17.40 5.42
CA ILE A 417 -8.06 -17.21 4.37
C ILE A 417 -8.26 -18.48 3.54
N SER A 418 -7.16 -19.12 3.14
CA SER A 418 -7.20 -20.31 2.28
C SER A 418 -7.81 -21.53 3.00
N LEU A 419 -7.51 -21.71 4.29
CA LEU A 419 -8.11 -22.73 5.13
C LEU A 419 -9.60 -22.47 5.36
N SER A 420 -9.95 -21.22 5.68
CA SER A 420 -11.34 -20.78 5.85
C SER A 420 -12.16 -21.07 4.60
N ALA A 421 -11.65 -20.67 3.42
CA ALA A 421 -12.29 -20.94 2.14
C ALA A 421 -12.48 -22.43 1.87
N THR A 422 -11.45 -23.23 2.16
CA THR A 422 -11.53 -24.67 1.92
C THR A 422 -12.61 -25.33 2.78
N ILE A 423 -12.65 -25.04 4.08
CA ILE A 423 -13.67 -25.61 4.97
C ILE A 423 -15.06 -25.06 4.62
N TYR A 424 -15.21 -23.76 4.34
CA TYR A 424 -16.48 -23.17 3.93
C TYR A 424 -17.05 -23.84 2.67
N LEU A 425 -16.22 -24.01 1.62
CA LEU A 425 -16.63 -24.63 0.37
C LEU A 425 -16.95 -26.13 0.55
N LEU A 426 -16.21 -26.85 1.40
CA LEU A 426 -16.52 -28.24 1.74
C LEU A 426 -17.85 -28.37 2.47
N MET A 427 -18.13 -27.52 3.46
CA MET A 427 -19.40 -27.51 4.19
C MET A 427 -20.59 -27.21 3.27
N LYS A 428 -20.41 -26.32 2.29
CA LYS A 428 -21.42 -26.01 1.26
C LYS A 428 -21.62 -27.13 0.24
N ASN A 429 -20.70 -28.09 0.14
CA ASN A 429 -20.71 -29.15 -0.87
C ASN A 429 -20.52 -30.53 -0.24
N PRO A 430 -21.55 -31.10 0.43
CA PRO A 430 -21.46 -32.39 1.11
C PRO A 430 -20.98 -33.54 0.23
N ARG A 431 -21.33 -33.53 -1.08
CA ARG A 431 -20.83 -34.51 -2.06
C ARG A 431 -19.30 -34.50 -2.16
N VAL A 432 -18.71 -33.31 -2.22
CA VAL A 432 -17.26 -33.13 -2.31
C VAL A 432 -16.60 -33.51 -0.99
N LEU A 433 -17.16 -33.07 0.13
CA LEU A 433 -16.68 -33.42 1.47
C LEU A 433 -16.67 -34.94 1.67
N GLN A 434 -17.74 -35.64 1.32
CA GLN A 434 -17.81 -37.10 1.47
C GLN A 434 -16.78 -37.82 0.60
N LYS A 435 -16.58 -37.38 -0.63
CA LYS A 435 -15.57 -37.97 -1.52
C LYS A 435 -14.15 -37.75 -1.01
N LEU A 436 -13.86 -36.56 -0.46
CA LEU A 436 -12.58 -36.26 0.18
C LEU A 436 -12.36 -37.10 1.44
N ARG A 437 -13.40 -37.26 2.28
CA ARG A 437 -13.37 -38.14 3.45
C ARG A 437 -13.04 -39.57 3.08
N LEU A 438 -13.65 -40.11 2.02
CA LEU A 438 -13.35 -41.46 1.55
C LEU A 438 -11.88 -41.62 1.14
N GLU A 439 -11.30 -40.65 0.43
CA GLU A 439 -9.87 -40.67 0.06
C GLU A 439 -8.97 -40.66 1.31
N ILE A 440 -9.24 -39.77 2.28
CA ILE A 440 -8.44 -39.63 3.51
C ILE A 440 -8.59 -40.85 4.42
N ASP A 441 -9.80 -41.35 4.60
CA ASP A 441 -10.07 -42.53 5.41
C ASP A 441 -9.36 -43.77 4.84
N ASN A 442 -9.37 -43.95 3.51
CA ASN A 442 -8.66 -45.04 2.85
C ASN A 442 -7.14 -44.92 3.02
N ALA A 443 -6.60 -43.71 2.95
CA ALA A 443 -5.18 -43.46 3.18
C ALA A 443 -4.77 -43.74 4.65
N THR A 444 -5.68 -43.49 5.59
CA THR A 444 -5.42 -43.69 7.03
C THR A 444 -5.61 -45.16 7.46
N ARG A 445 -6.59 -45.89 6.89
CA ARG A 445 -6.89 -47.30 7.24
C ARG A 445 -5.88 -48.32 6.71
N ASN A 446 -5.25 -48.04 5.57
CA ASN A 446 -4.33 -49.00 4.91
C ASN A 446 -2.90 -49.00 5.47
N GLY A 447 -2.64 -48.28 6.57
CA GLY A 447 -1.36 -48.26 7.28
C GLY A 447 -0.25 -47.51 6.54
N GLY A 448 0.23 -46.42 7.12
CA GLY A 448 1.69 -46.30 7.25
C GLY A 448 2.17 -47.46 8.13
N PRO A 449 3.34 -48.07 7.87
CA PRO A 449 3.80 -49.20 8.68
C PRO A 449 4.18 -48.74 10.10
N GLY A 450 3.42 -49.17 11.12
CA GLY A 450 3.77 -48.94 12.53
C GLY A 450 2.63 -49.23 13.51
N GLU A 451 2.73 -50.34 14.25
CA GLU A 451 1.80 -50.70 15.33
C GLU A 451 2.09 -49.88 16.59
N SER A 452 1.32 -48.81 16.81
CA SER A 452 1.16 -48.15 18.10
C SER A 452 -0.19 -47.46 18.12
N HIS A 453 -0.87 -47.42 19.25
CA HIS A 453 -2.17 -46.77 19.44
C HIS A 453 -2.14 -45.22 19.31
N ASN A 454 -1.17 -44.66 18.57
CA ASN A 454 -1.17 -43.29 18.07
C ASN A 454 -1.53 -43.32 16.58
N TYR A 455 -2.77 -42.98 16.22
CA TYR A 455 -3.25 -42.87 14.84
C TYR A 455 -2.51 -41.73 14.10
N GLU A 456 -1.37 -42.05 13.50
CA GLU A 456 -0.38 -41.13 12.94
C GLU A 456 -0.98 -40.15 11.92
N THR A 457 -0.60 -38.88 12.06
CA THR A 457 -0.93 -37.77 11.15
C THR A 457 -0.36 -38.04 9.76
N ILE A 458 -1.16 -37.77 8.70
CA ILE A 458 -0.71 -37.92 7.31
C ILE A 458 0.54 -37.05 7.10
N THR A 459 1.66 -37.66 6.72
CA THR A 459 2.90 -36.93 6.40
C THR A 459 2.69 -36.03 5.18
N PHE A 460 3.52 -35.00 5.03
CA PHE A 460 3.47 -34.12 3.87
C PHE A 460 3.67 -34.93 2.59
N GLN A 461 4.63 -35.86 2.59
CA GLN A 461 4.84 -36.75 1.45
C GLN A 461 3.61 -37.60 1.11
N GLN A 462 2.96 -38.21 2.11
CA GLN A 462 1.73 -38.97 1.89
C GLN A 462 0.59 -38.07 1.37
N SER A 463 0.45 -36.85 1.87
CA SER A 463 -0.57 -35.89 1.42
C SER A 463 -0.44 -35.52 -0.06
N GLN A 464 0.78 -35.52 -0.60
CA GLN A 464 1.02 -35.27 -2.03
C GLN A 464 0.49 -36.41 -2.91
N GLY A 465 0.37 -37.63 -2.34
CA GLY A 465 -0.21 -38.79 -3.01
C GLY A 465 -1.74 -38.85 -2.98
N LEU A 466 -2.42 -37.84 -2.44
CA LEU A 466 -3.89 -37.75 -2.34
C LEU A 466 -4.43 -36.81 -3.43
N PRO A 467 -4.73 -37.30 -4.65
CA PRO A 467 -5.05 -36.45 -5.79
C PRO A 467 -6.33 -35.62 -5.58
N TYR A 468 -7.35 -36.15 -4.90
CA TYR A 468 -8.58 -35.41 -4.65
C TYR A 468 -8.38 -34.32 -3.60
N LEU A 469 -7.57 -34.54 -2.56
CA LEU A 469 -7.14 -33.48 -1.64
C LEU A 469 -6.43 -32.34 -2.38
N GLN A 470 -5.48 -32.66 -3.27
CA GLN A 470 -4.78 -31.64 -4.06
C GLN A 470 -5.76 -30.86 -4.97
N ALA A 471 -6.72 -31.56 -5.58
CA ALA A 471 -7.76 -30.95 -6.39
C ALA A 471 -8.69 -30.04 -5.57
N VAL A 472 -9.06 -30.45 -4.35
CA VAL A 472 -9.89 -29.65 -3.42
C VAL A 472 -9.14 -28.38 -3.02
N ILE A 473 -7.89 -28.48 -2.56
CA ILE A 473 -7.08 -27.31 -2.18
C ILE A 473 -6.98 -26.33 -3.35
N LYS A 474 -6.69 -26.84 -4.54
CA LYS A 474 -6.51 -26.03 -5.74
C LYS A 474 -7.81 -25.35 -6.18
N GLU A 475 -8.93 -26.05 -6.12
CA GLU A 475 -10.23 -25.47 -6.44
C GLU A 475 -10.68 -24.43 -5.41
N SER A 476 -10.39 -24.65 -4.12
CA SER A 476 -10.65 -23.66 -3.08
C SER A 476 -9.88 -22.37 -3.31
N LEU A 477 -8.60 -22.47 -3.67
CA LEU A 477 -7.76 -21.31 -4.00
C LEU A 477 -8.17 -20.60 -5.30
N ARG A 478 -8.80 -21.32 -6.25
CA ARG A 478 -9.39 -20.72 -7.45
C ARG A 478 -10.64 -19.92 -7.08
N MET A 479 -11.59 -20.55 -6.40
CA MET A 479 -12.86 -19.91 -6.05
C MET A 479 -12.70 -18.75 -5.08
N HIS A 480 -11.76 -18.88 -4.14
CA HIS A 480 -11.47 -17.84 -3.15
C HIS A 480 -9.97 -17.58 -3.09
N SER A 481 -9.46 -16.89 -4.11
CA SER A 481 -8.08 -16.41 -4.09
C SER A 481 -7.86 -15.44 -2.93
N ALA A 482 -6.84 -15.69 -2.11
CA ALA A 482 -6.53 -14.83 -0.97
C ALA A 482 -6.33 -13.36 -1.37
N THR A 483 -5.72 -13.07 -2.54
CA THR A 483 -5.60 -11.71 -3.07
C THR A 483 -6.80 -11.34 -3.93
N GLY A 484 -7.37 -10.15 -3.74
CA GLY A 484 -8.58 -9.68 -4.42
C GLY A 484 -8.42 -8.46 -5.32
N LEU A 485 -7.20 -7.97 -5.54
CA LEU A 485 -6.92 -6.79 -6.36
C LEU A 485 -5.98 -7.14 -7.53
N PRO A 486 -5.96 -6.34 -8.61
CA PRO A 486 -5.03 -6.55 -9.71
C PRO A 486 -3.57 -6.52 -9.25
N LEU A 487 -2.76 -7.47 -9.74
CA LEU A 487 -1.32 -7.52 -9.45
C LEU A 487 -0.57 -6.47 -10.28
N TRP A 488 -0.65 -5.20 -9.87
CA TRP A 488 -0.22 -4.06 -10.69
C TRP A 488 1.22 -4.11 -11.19
N ARG A 489 1.41 -3.74 -12.45
CA ARG A 489 2.69 -3.70 -13.15
C ARG A 489 2.80 -2.45 -14.01
N VAL A 490 4.02 -2.02 -14.29
CA VAL A 490 4.31 -0.90 -15.17
C VAL A 490 4.71 -1.44 -16.53
N VAL A 491 4.06 -0.93 -17.58
CA VAL A 491 4.44 -1.18 -18.96
C VAL A 491 5.87 -0.65 -19.19
N PRO A 492 6.81 -1.48 -19.68
CA PRO A 492 8.17 -1.07 -19.96
C PRO A 492 8.29 0.11 -20.94
N GLU A 493 9.46 0.73 -20.97
CA GLU A 493 9.79 1.71 -21.99
C GLU A 493 9.64 1.11 -23.40
N GLY A 494 9.12 1.90 -24.34
CA GLY A 494 8.77 1.46 -25.70
C GLY A 494 7.33 0.96 -25.87
N GLY A 495 6.59 0.76 -24.77
CA GLY A 495 5.20 0.30 -24.82
C GLY A 495 5.06 -1.20 -25.11
N VAL A 496 3.82 -1.67 -25.17
CA VAL A 496 3.49 -3.09 -25.39
C VAL A 496 2.11 -3.24 -26.00
N GLU A 497 1.95 -4.21 -26.91
CA GLU A 497 0.63 -4.65 -27.36
C GLU A 497 0.03 -5.65 -26.37
N LEU A 498 -1.20 -5.42 -25.92
CA LEU A 498 -1.99 -6.35 -25.11
C LEU A 498 -3.43 -6.38 -25.64
N GLU A 499 -3.95 -7.56 -25.95
CA GLU A 499 -5.32 -7.76 -26.47
C GLU A 499 -5.61 -6.87 -27.69
N GLY A 500 -4.63 -6.76 -28.59
CA GLY A 500 -4.74 -5.93 -29.80
C GLY A 500 -4.70 -4.41 -29.58
N LEU A 501 -4.32 -3.95 -28.39
CA LEU A 501 -4.19 -2.53 -28.06
C LEU A 501 -2.76 -2.16 -27.65
N HIS A 502 -2.27 -1.03 -28.18
CA HIS A 502 -0.97 -0.49 -27.81
C HIS A 502 -1.04 0.30 -26.49
N PHE A 503 -0.33 -0.19 -25.47
CA PHE A 503 -0.14 0.49 -24.20
C PHE A 503 1.20 1.23 -24.18
N PRO A 504 1.22 2.55 -24.00
CA PRO A 504 2.46 3.31 -23.86
C PRO A 504 3.26 2.93 -22.61
N GLY A 505 4.58 3.14 -22.65
CA GLY A 505 5.45 2.98 -21.49
C GLY A 505 5.00 3.83 -20.29
N GLY A 506 5.10 3.28 -19.08
CA GLY A 506 4.62 3.93 -17.86
C GLY A 506 3.12 3.73 -17.58
N THR A 507 2.38 3.05 -18.47
CA THR A 507 1.00 2.64 -18.18
C THR A 507 0.97 1.59 -17.07
N ILE A 508 -0.03 1.63 -16.19
CA ILE A 508 -0.23 0.63 -15.15
C ILE A 508 -1.26 -0.39 -15.63
N VAL A 509 -0.84 -1.65 -15.68
CA VAL A 509 -1.66 -2.80 -16.08
C VAL A 509 -1.60 -3.87 -15.01
N GLY A 510 -2.65 -4.65 -14.85
CA GLY A 510 -2.62 -5.76 -13.92
C GLY A 510 -3.80 -6.70 -14.11
N THR A 511 -3.64 -7.93 -13.65
CA THR A 511 -4.70 -8.94 -13.66
C THR A 511 -5.15 -9.21 -12.24
N ASN A 512 -6.47 -9.19 -12.03
CA ASN A 512 -7.08 -9.65 -10.79
C ASN A 512 -7.33 -11.16 -10.92
N SER A 513 -6.82 -11.95 -9.97
CA SER A 513 -6.99 -13.40 -9.95
C SER A 513 -8.46 -13.79 -9.97
N TRP A 514 -9.30 -13.07 -9.22
CA TRP A 514 -10.74 -13.33 -9.15
C TRP A 514 -11.42 -13.24 -10.50
N VAL A 515 -11.02 -12.31 -11.37
CA VAL A 515 -11.64 -12.19 -12.70
C VAL A 515 -11.26 -13.38 -13.58
N VAL A 516 -9.98 -13.74 -13.61
CA VAL A 516 -9.51 -14.88 -14.42
C VAL A 516 -10.07 -16.19 -13.89
N HIS A 517 -10.16 -16.34 -12.57
CA HIS A 517 -10.62 -17.56 -11.92
C HIS A 517 -12.13 -17.77 -12.09
N HIS A 518 -12.88 -16.71 -12.35
CA HIS A 518 -14.32 -16.76 -12.62
C HIS A 518 -14.68 -16.65 -14.11
N ASP A 519 -13.70 -16.69 -15.01
CA ASP A 519 -13.95 -16.62 -16.46
C ASP A 519 -14.50 -17.96 -17.00
N PRO A 520 -15.74 -18.00 -17.53
CA PRO A 520 -16.36 -19.22 -18.05
C PRO A 520 -15.66 -19.78 -19.30
N ASN A 521 -14.86 -18.97 -20.01
CA ASN A 521 -14.07 -19.43 -21.15
C ASN A 521 -12.85 -20.26 -20.72
N ILE A 522 -12.43 -20.12 -19.46
CA ILE A 522 -11.27 -20.84 -18.89
C ILE A 522 -11.77 -21.98 -17.99
N PHE A 523 -12.74 -21.69 -17.12
CA PHE A 523 -13.27 -22.63 -16.15
C PHE A 523 -14.76 -22.87 -16.40
N THR A 524 -15.14 -24.03 -16.92
CA THR A 524 -16.56 -24.41 -17.09
C THR A 524 -17.29 -24.37 -15.75
N ASN A 525 -18.47 -23.74 -15.71
CA ASN A 525 -19.23 -23.46 -14.47
C ASN A 525 -18.32 -22.84 -13.39
N PRO A 526 -17.78 -21.64 -13.62
CA PRO A 526 -16.72 -21.07 -12.79
C PRO A 526 -17.17 -20.79 -11.34
N ASN A 527 -18.47 -20.61 -11.12
CA ASN A 527 -19.04 -20.33 -9.81
C ASN A 527 -19.37 -21.60 -8.99
N GLU A 528 -19.21 -22.79 -9.58
CA GLU A 528 -19.46 -24.07 -8.91
C GLU A 528 -18.16 -24.66 -8.35
N PHE A 529 -18.21 -25.23 -7.14
CA PHE A 529 -17.09 -25.92 -6.51
C PHE A 529 -16.94 -27.33 -7.07
N VAL A 530 -16.07 -27.47 -8.08
CA VAL A 530 -15.87 -28.73 -8.81
C VAL A 530 -14.39 -29.10 -8.80
N PRO A 531 -13.88 -29.72 -7.73
CA PRO A 531 -12.48 -30.19 -7.68
C PRO A 531 -12.14 -31.14 -8.83
N GLU A 532 -13.10 -31.93 -9.31
CA GLU A 532 -12.91 -32.87 -10.41
C GLU A 532 -12.34 -32.23 -11.69
N ARG A 533 -12.50 -30.91 -11.91
CA ARG A 533 -11.90 -30.22 -13.08
C ARG A 533 -10.38 -30.31 -13.12
N TRP A 534 -9.73 -30.51 -11.97
CA TRP A 534 -8.27 -30.62 -11.88
C TRP A 534 -7.77 -32.05 -12.10
N LEU A 535 -8.69 -33.01 -12.23
CA LEU A 535 -8.45 -34.42 -12.50
C LEU A 535 -8.98 -34.82 -13.89
N ASP A 536 -9.29 -33.83 -14.72
CA ASP A 536 -9.80 -34.01 -16.09
C ASP A 536 -8.73 -34.71 -16.96
N GLU A 537 -9.17 -35.59 -17.87
CA GLU A 537 -8.26 -36.32 -18.76
C GLU A 537 -7.81 -35.45 -19.95
N ASP A 538 -8.49 -34.34 -20.23
CA ASP A 538 -8.09 -33.38 -21.26
C ASP A 538 -6.87 -32.55 -20.82
N GLU A 539 -5.69 -33.00 -21.24
CA GLU A 539 -4.41 -32.32 -20.98
C GLU A 539 -4.36 -30.88 -21.51
N ALA A 540 -5.02 -30.58 -22.64
CA ALA A 540 -5.00 -29.24 -23.22
C ALA A 540 -5.80 -28.26 -22.36
N LYS A 541 -6.98 -28.69 -21.91
CA LYS A 541 -7.82 -27.94 -20.96
C LYS A 541 -7.12 -27.76 -19.63
N LEU A 542 -6.53 -28.82 -19.07
CA LEU A 542 -5.72 -28.74 -17.85
C LEU A 542 -4.57 -27.76 -17.98
N ARG A 543 -3.84 -27.77 -19.11
CA ARG A 543 -2.74 -26.83 -19.36
C ARG A 543 -3.21 -25.38 -19.31
N ILE A 544 -4.30 -25.06 -20.00
CA ILE A 544 -4.87 -23.70 -19.99
C ILE A 544 -5.29 -23.29 -18.57
N MET A 545 -6.02 -24.14 -17.85
CA MET A 545 -6.42 -23.85 -16.47
C MET A 545 -5.22 -23.64 -15.53
N ASN A 546 -4.16 -24.44 -15.70
CA ASN A 546 -2.93 -24.30 -14.93
C ASN A 546 -2.18 -22.99 -15.23
N GLU A 547 -2.08 -22.62 -16.51
CA GLU A 547 -1.46 -21.35 -16.93
C GLU A 547 -2.23 -20.14 -16.41
N MET A 548 -3.56 -20.27 -16.32
CA MET A 548 -4.44 -19.18 -15.87
C MET A 548 -4.66 -19.16 -14.35
N SER A 549 -4.30 -20.23 -13.64
CA SER A 549 -4.34 -20.28 -12.18
C SER A 549 -3.22 -19.44 -11.58
N MET A 550 -3.57 -18.47 -10.74
CA MET A 550 -2.65 -17.49 -10.18
C MET A 550 -2.90 -17.15 -8.70
N PRO A 551 -3.32 -18.10 -7.82
CA PRO A 551 -3.55 -17.81 -6.40
C PRO A 551 -2.28 -17.35 -5.67
N PHE A 552 -1.11 -17.71 -6.19
CA PHE A 552 0.21 -17.31 -5.70
C PHE A 552 0.90 -16.27 -6.60
N GLY A 553 0.18 -15.69 -7.57
CA GLY A 553 0.74 -14.89 -8.65
C GLY A 553 1.62 -15.69 -9.62
N LEU A 554 2.15 -15.00 -10.65
CA LEU A 554 2.87 -15.62 -11.76
C LEU A 554 4.28 -15.03 -11.98
N GLY A 555 5.12 -15.78 -12.69
CA GLY A 555 6.45 -15.37 -13.16
C GLY A 555 7.49 -15.15 -12.06
N ALA A 556 8.41 -14.22 -12.30
CA ALA A 556 9.51 -13.92 -11.38
C ALA A 556 9.03 -13.47 -9.97
N ARG A 557 7.79 -12.95 -9.89
CA ARG A 557 7.16 -12.43 -8.67
C ARG A 557 6.17 -13.41 -8.02
N THR A 558 6.10 -14.67 -8.46
CA THR A 558 5.33 -15.72 -7.75
C THR A 558 5.76 -15.80 -6.29
N CYS A 559 4.77 -15.99 -5.41
CA CYS A 559 4.92 -16.11 -3.97
C CYS A 559 6.05 -17.09 -3.62
N ILE A 560 7.00 -16.63 -2.81
CA ILE A 560 8.12 -17.45 -2.35
C ILE A 560 7.67 -18.51 -1.34
N GLY A 561 6.64 -18.20 -0.54
CA GLY A 561 6.08 -19.08 0.50
C GLY A 561 5.07 -20.11 0.02
N ARG A 562 4.81 -20.24 -1.30
CA ARG A 562 3.78 -21.16 -1.83
C ARG A 562 3.92 -22.60 -1.34
N HIS A 563 5.15 -23.05 -1.16
CA HIS A 563 5.48 -24.41 -0.73
C HIS A 563 5.21 -24.59 0.77
N ILE A 564 5.48 -23.57 1.59
CA ILE A 564 5.13 -23.58 3.01
C ILE A 564 3.61 -23.58 3.18
N SER A 565 2.90 -22.70 2.48
CA SER A 565 1.43 -22.67 2.52
C SER A 565 0.81 -24.00 2.08
N ALA A 566 1.35 -24.65 1.05
CA ALA A 566 0.92 -25.98 0.65
C ALA A 566 1.16 -27.04 1.74
N LEU A 567 2.29 -26.99 2.46
CA LEU A 567 2.57 -27.86 3.61
C LEU A 567 1.54 -27.63 4.73
N GLU A 568 1.29 -26.38 5.11
CA GLU A 568 0.32 -26.05 6.16
C GLU A 568 -1.06 -26.61 5.83
N MET A 569 -1.57 -26.32 4.62
CA MET A 569 -2.88 -26.78 4.17
C MET A 569 -2.95 -28.30 4.08
N ALA A 570 -1.94 -28.95 3.49
CA ALA A 570 -1.93 -30.39 3.27
C ALA A 570 -1.76 -31.21 4.57
N LYS A 571 -1.25 -30.61 5.65
CA LYS A 571 -1.17 -31.24 6.98
C LYS A 571 -2.46 -31.07 7.78
N VAL A 572 -3.05 -29.88 7.80
CA VAL A 572 -4.21 -29.60 8.66
C VAL A 572 -5.54 -30.07 8.06
N ILE A 573 -5.77 -29.86 6.75
CA ILE A 573 -7.06 -30.18 6.11
C ILE A 573 -7.44 -31.65 6.27
N PRO A 574 -6.53 -32.63 6.03
CA PRO A 574 -6.92 -34.02 6.16
C PRO A 574 -7.40 -34.38 7.55
N VAL A 575 -6.77 -33.83 8.59
CA VAL A 575 -7.14 -34.12 9.97
C VAL A 575 -8.48 -33.47 10.33
N LEU A 576 -8.72 -32.23 9.90
CA LEU A 576 -10.01 -31.57 10.09
C LEU A 576 -11.16 -32.34 9.44
N VAL A 577 -10.95 -32.80 8.20
CA VAL A 577 -11.97 -33.53 7.43
C VAL A 577 -12.21 -34.93 8.00
N ARG A 578 -11.16 -35.57 8.51
CA ARG A 578 -11.21 -36.92 9.10
C ARG A 578 -11.91 -36.92 10.46
N ASP A 579 -11.57 -35.96 11.34
CA ASP A 579 -11.90 -36.07 12.76
C ASP A 579 -13.09 -35.21 13.20
N PHE A 580 -13.50 -34.23 12.40
CA PHE A 580 -14.52 -33.25 12.79
C PHE A 580 -15.64 -33.11 11.76
N ASP A 581 -16.83 -32.81 12.29
CA ASP A 581 -17.96 -32.27 11.56
C ASP A 581 -18.16 -30.81 11.99
N PHE A 582 -18.43 -29.94 11.00
CA PHE A 582 -18.68 -28.51 11.22
C PHE A 582 -20.10 -28.19 10.80
N GLU A 583 -20.83 -27.43 11.62
CA GLU A 583 -22.17 -26.93 11.31
C GLU A 583 -22.18 -25.41 11.30
N PHE A 584 -22.80 -24.81 10.28
CA PHE A 584 -22.98 -23.36 10.22
C PHE A 584 -23.89 -22.90 11.36
N THR A 585 -23.48 -21.86 12.08
CA THR A 585 -24.43 -21.12 12.92
C THR A 585 -25.39 -20.34 12.02
N SER A 586 -26.52 -19.88 12.59
CA SER A 586 -27.51 -19.08 11.86
C SER A 586 -26.90 -17.81 11.25
N ALA A 587 -25.84 -17.27 11.85
CA ALA A 587 -25.12 -16.07 11.43
C ALA A 587 -24.19 -16.28 10.22
N SER A 588 -23.85 -17.53 9.86
CA SER A 588 -22.76 -17.82 8.92
C SER A 588 -23.17 -18.65 7.70
N LYS A 589 -24.49 -18.80 7.46
CA LYS A 589 -25.00 -19.51 6.28
C LYS A 589 -24.50 -18.90 4.98
N GLU A 590 -24.31 -17.59 4.90
CA GLU A 590 -23.55 -16.94 3.83
C GLU A 590 -22.46 -16.12 4.51
N TRP A 591 -21.19 -16.44 4.24
CA TRP A 591 -20.11 -15.71 4.87
C TRP A 591 -19.92 -14.32 4.25
N GLU A 592 -19.54 -13.34 5.06
CA GLU A 592 -19.18 -12.02 4.59
C GLU A 592 -17.69 -11.94 4.32
N THR A 593 -17.26 -11.07 3.42
CA THR A 593 -15.84 -10.85 3.11
C THR A 593 -15.48 -9.37 3.13
N GLU A 594 -14.19 -9.06 3.26
CA GLU A 594 -13.68 -7.71 3.06
C GLU A 594 -12.34 -7.77 2.34
N ASN A 595 -12.21 -6.98 1.29
CA ASN A 595 -11.06 -6.93 0.41
C ASN A 595 -10.31 -5.60 0.54
N TYR A 596 -9.23 -5.65 1.31
CA TYR A 596 -8.15 -4.67 1.27
C TYR A 596 -6.85 -5.37 0.93
N TRP A 597 -6.68 -5.64 -0.38
CA TRP A 597 -5.66 -6.52 -0.97
C TRP A 597 -5.94 -8.00 -0.75
N PHE A 598 -6.20 -8.40 0.50
CA PHE A 598 -6.63 -9.76 0.81
C PHE A 598 -8.15 -9.83 0.99
N VAL A 599 -8.81 -10.83 0.42
CA VAL A 599 -10.25 -11.10 0.58
C VAL A 599 -10.47 -11.90 1.86
N LYS A 600 -10.57 -11.19 2.98
CA LYS A 600 -10.70 -11.78 4.32
C LYS A 600 -12.15 -12.16 4.59
N PRO A 601 -12.46 -13.43 4.90
CA PRO A 601 -13.78 -13.77 5.42
C PRO A 601 -13.99 -13.15 6.81
N LYS A 602 -15.25 -12.89 7.14
CA LYS A 602 -15.69 -12.32 8.42
C LYS A 602 -16.75 -13.21 9.04
N ASN A 603 -16.71 -13.32 10.37
CA ASN A 603 -17.74 -13.99 11.17
C ASN A 603 -18.08 -15.40 10.66
N PHE A 604 -17.07 -16.20 10.32
CA PHE A 604 -17.29 -17.59 9.92
C PHE A 604 -17.45 -18.45 11.18
N ARG A 605 -18.64 -18.36 11.79
CA ARG A 605 -18.94 -19.03 13.04
C ARG A 605 -19.54 -20.41 12.79
N VAL A 606 -19.03 -21.39 13.52
CA VAL A 606 -19.44 -22.79 13.40
C VAL A 606 -19.59 -23.43 14.77
N HIS A 607 -20.43 -24.45 14.83
CA HIS A 607 -20.34 -25.48 15.86
C HIS A 607 -19.43 -26.60 15.36
N VAL A 608 -18.63 -27.16 16.28
CA VAL A 608 -17.70 -28.24 15.99
C VAL A 608 -18.16 -29.49 16.72
N TYR A 609 -18.19 -30.60 16.01
CA TYR A 609 -18.52 -31.92 16.55
C TYR A 609 -17.39 -32.89 16.25
N LYS A 610 -17.11 -33.79 17.18
CA LYS A 610 -16.23 -34.94 16.88
C LYS A 610 -16.98 -35.86 15.93
N ARG A 611 -16.37 -36.18 14.79
CA ARG A 611 -16.99 -37.09 13.82
C ARG A 611 -17.06 -38.49 14.41
N ALA A 612 -18.25 -39.09 14.38
CA ALA A 612 -18.42 -40.49 14.71
C ALA A 612 -17.76 -41.35 13.61
N VAL A 613 -16.73 -42.11 13.97
CA VAL A 613 -16.10 -43.09 13.08
C VAL A 613 -16.99 -44.33 13.06
N TYR A 614 -17.77 -44.51 11.99
CA TYR A 614 -18.58 -45.70 11.75
C TYR A 614 -17.84 -46.75 10.94
#